data_AF-A0A453PJ35-F1
#
_entry.id   AF-A0A453PJ35-F1
#
_cell.length_a   1.000
_cell.length_b   1.000
_cell.length_c   1.000
_cell.angle_alpha   90.00
_cell.angle_beta   90.00
_cell.angle_gamma   90.00
#
_symmetry.space_group_name_H-M   'P 1'
#
loop_
_entity.id
_entity.type
_entity.pdbx_description
1 polymer ?
#
loop_
_entity_poly.entity_id
_entity_poly.type
_entity_poly.pdbx_seq_one_letter_code
_entity_poly.pdbx_strand_id
1 'polypeptide(L)'
;DDTDQQHDSDARNTTYPTELYTLDEFLAEEDLLDSFAEEIAVELKGTLEALQARSLSRSGPRIYVNRPREEAHQQLVRDYFCDNPLYRTKKIRRRFRMRRPLFLRIVNALDEWSPYFTTRTDARNREGLSPLQKCTTAIRQLAYGTPADSLDEYLKIGQTTAVDCLKNFVQGVIDTYDAEYLRSPNTEDIECLLCIGEGRGFPGMLGSLDCMHWRWEKCPTA
;
A
#
# COMPACT_ATOMS: atom_id res chain seq x y z
N ASP A 1 -60.68 -38.33 -3.27
CA ASP A 1 -60.18 -37.25 -4.14
C ASP A 1 -60.98 -35.99 -3.88
N ASP A 2 -60.51 -34.95 -3.22
CA ASP A 2 -59.36 -34.73 -2.33
C ASP A 2 -59.78 -33.52 -1.49
N THR A 3 -59.50 -33.57 -0.19
CA THR A 3 -59.83 -32.49 0.74
C THR A 3 -58.55 -31.71 1.04
N ASP A 4 -58.66 -30.40 0.97
CA ASP A 4 -57.73 -29.42 1.53
C ASP A 4 -57.23 -29.81 2.92
N GLN A 5 -55.92 -29.65 3.13
CA GLN A 5 -55.36 -29.24 4.41
C GLN A 5 -53.96 -28.63 4.19
N GLN A 6 -53.92 -27.30 4.22
CA GLN A 6 -52.73 -26.52 4.51
C GLN A 6 -52.16 -26.95 5.86
N HIS A 7 -50.89 -27.37 5.88
CA HIS A 7 -50.08 -27.39 7.09
C HIS A 7 -48.89 -26.46 6.89
N ASP A 8 -49.11 -25.24 7.35
CA ASP A 8 -48.11 -24.23 7.61
C ASP A 8 -47.13 -24.77 8.67
N SER A 9 -45.84 -24.81 8.35
CA SER A 9 -44.77 -25.02 9.33
C SER A 9 -43.46 -24.41 8.81
N ASP A 10 -43.47 -23.08 8.67
CA ASP A 10 -42.25 -22.28 8.71
C ASP A 10 -41.60 -22.40 10.09
N ALA A 11 -40.78 -23.43 10.29
CA ALA A 11 -39.90 -23.50 11.45
C ALA A 11 -38.59 -24.20 11.09
N ARG A 12 -37.53 -23.38 11.16
CA ARG A 12 -36.11 -23.73 11.35
C ARG A 12 -35.33 -24.09 10.09
N ASN A 13 -34.91 -23.05 9.38
CA ASN A 13 -33.55 -23.04 8.88
C ASN A 13 -32.86 -21.73 9.30
N THR A 14 -32.72 -21.56 10.61
CA THR A 14 -31.84 -20.54 11.19
C THR A 14 -30.48 -21.18 11.34
N THR A 15 -29.76 -21.33 10.23
CA THR A 15 -28.33 -21.60 10.27
C THR A 15 -27.69 -20.32 10.79
N TYR A 16 -27.26 -20.33 12.05
CA TYR A 16 -26.49 -19.24 12.61
C TYR A 16 -25.19 -19.10 11.81
N PRO A 17 -24.83 -17.90 11.32
CA PRO A 17 -23.58 -17.67 10.56
C PRO A 17 -22.31 -17.94 11.39
N THR A 18 -22.45 -18.15 12.69
CA THR A 18 -21.36 -18.25 13.67
C THR A 18 -20.51 -19.52 13.55
N GLU A 19 -20.92 -20.51 12.75
CA GLU A 19 -20.20 -21.79 12.61
C GLU A 19 -19.27 -21.86 11.38
N LEU A 20 -19.14 -20.78 10.59
CA LEU A 20 -18.39 -20.84 9.33
C LEU A 20 -16.97 -20.26 9.36
N TYR A 21 -16.55 -19.63 10.46
CA TYR A 21 -15.20 -19.11 10.64
C TYR A 21 -14.97 -18.73 12.10
N THR A 22 -14.19 -19.53 12.82
CA THR A 22 -13.94 -19.30 14.25
C THR A 22 -12.87 -18.21 14.44
N LEU A 23 -12.94 -17.48 15.56
CA LEU A 23 -11.93 -16.47 15.89
C LEU A 23 -10.51 -17.07 15.92
N ASP A 24 -10.40 -18.34 16.33
CA ASP A 24 -9.14 -19.08 16.34
C ASP A 24 -8.61 -19.39 14.93
N GLU A 25 -9.50 -19.67 13.96
CA GLU A 25 -9.12 -19.86 12.55
C GLU A 25 -8.66 -18.54 11.90
N PHE A 26 -9.31 -17.41 12.23
CA PHE A 26 -8.89 -16.08 11.76
C PHE A 26 -7.50 -15.70 12.28
N LEU A 27 -7.27 -15.89 13.58
CA LEU A 27 -5.98 -15.61 14.21
C LEU A 27 -4.86 -16.51 13.64
N ALA A 28 -5.16 -17.78 13.35
CA ALA A 28 -4.19 -18.68 12.72
C ALA A 28 -3.87 -18.29 11.26
N GLU A 29 -4.85 -17.78 10.49
CA GLU A 29 -4.60 -17.23 9.15
C GLU A 29 -3.78 -15.93 9.21
N GLU A 30 -3.98 -15.12 10.24
CA GLU A 30 -3.22 -13.90 10.47
C GLU A 30 -1.76 -14.19 10.84
N ASP A 31 -1.51 -15.15 11.74
CA ASP A 31 -0.15 -15.62 12.06
C ASP A 31 0.59 -16.11 10.80
N LEU A 32 -0.14 -16.74 9.87
CA LEU A 32 0.42 -17.20 8.59
C LEU A 32 0.75 -16.01 7.66
N LEU A 33 -0.11 -14.99 7.61
CA LEU A 33 0.15 -13.77 6.85
C LEU A 33 1.33 -12.98 7.40
N ASP A 34 1.49 -12.91 8.72
CA ASP A 34 2.63 -12.29 9.37
C ASP A 34 3.94 -13.02 9.00
N SER A 35 3.92 -14.36 9.02
CA SER A 35 5.08 -15.15 8.60
C SER A 35 5.47 -14.89 7.12
N PHE A 36 4.48 -14.71 6.25
CA PHE A 36 4.71 -14.40 4.83
C PHE A 36 5.16 -12.94 4.63
N ALA A 37 4.64 -12.01 5.42
CA ALA A 37 5.08 -10.62 5.41
C ALA A 37 6.55 -10.50 5.85
N GLU A 38 6.96 -11.27 6.85
CA GLU A 38 8.37 -11.39 7.26
C GLU A 38 9.24 -11.93 6.12
N GLU A 39 8.79 -12.98 5.42
CA GLU A 39 9.52 -13.55 4.28
C GLU A 39 9.69 -12.52 3.15
N ILE A 40 8.62 -11.82 2.77
CA ILE A 40 8.67 -10.74 1.78
C ILE A 40 9.63 -9.64 2.23
N ALA A 41 9.59 -9.25 3.50
CA ALA A 41 10.46 -8.20 4.03
C ALA A 41 11.94 -8.62 3.91
N VAL A 42 12.28 -9.88 4.19
CA VAL A 42 13.63 -10.42 4.02
C VAL A 42 14.06 -10.40 2.54
N GLU A 43 13.19 -10.84 1.62
CA GLU A 43 13.49 -10.83 0.19
C GLU A 43 13.68 -9.40 -0.36
N LEU A 44 12.78 -8.48 0.01
CA LEU A 44 12.90 -7.07 -0.34
C LEU A 44 14.20 -6.48 0.20
N LYS A 45 14.58 -6.79 1.44
CA LYS A 45 15.85 -6.34 2.00
C LYS A 45 17.04 -6.88 1.21
N GLY A 46 17.06 -8.17 0.90
CA GLY A 46 18.13 -8.81 0.12
C GLY A 46 18.28 -8.24 -1.29
N THR A 47 17.17 -8.03 -2.01
CA THR A 47 17.19 -7.42 -3.35
C THR A 47 17.70 -5.98 -3.32
N LEU A 48 17.29 -5.21 -2.30
CA LEU A 48 17.73 -3.83 -2.11
C LEU A 48 19.22 -3.72 -1.72
N GLU A 49 19.74 -4.68 -0.96
CA GLU A 49 21.18 -4.79 -0.65
C GLU A 49 21.99 -5.18 -1.90
N ALA A 50 21.51 -6.13 -2.71
CA ALA A 50 22.16 -6.53 -3.95
C ALA A 50 22.24 -5.39 -4.98
N LEU A 51 21.17 -4.59 -5.13
CA LEU A 51 21.17 -3.40 -5.98
C LEU A 51 22.23 -2.38 -5.53
N GLN A 52 22.42 -2.23 -4.22
CA GLN A 52 23.43 -1.33 -3.67
C GLN A 52 24.85 -1.88 -3.87
N ALA A 53 25.09 -3.17 -3.68
CA ALA A 53 26.39 -3.80 -3.93
C ALA A 53 26.84 -3.63 -5.41
N ARG A 54 25.92 -3.78 -6.37
CA ARG A 54 26.20 -3.51 -7.79
C ARG A 54 26.60 -2.06 -8.06
N SER A 55 26.09 -1.11 -7.27
CA SER A 55 26.46 0.30 -7.40
C SER A 55 27.87 0.60 -6.86
N LEU A 56 28.29 -0.06 -5.78
CA LEU A 56 29.62 0.08 -5.18
C LEU A 56 30.74 -0.54 -6.04
N SER A 57 30.39 -1.52 -6.88
CA SER A 57 31.31 -2.18 -7.82
C SER A 57 31.70 -1.32 -9.04
N ARG A 58 31.10 -0.13 -9.24
CA ARG A 58 31.45 0.75 -10.38
C ARG A 58 32.80 1.43 -10.13
N SER A 59 33.87 0.76 -10.55
CA SER A 59 35.20 1.36 -10.64
C SER A 59 35.27 2.30 -11.85
N GLY A 60 35.33 3.60 -11.59
CA GLY A 60 35.49 4.64 -12.62
C GLY A 60 35.20 6.05 -12.10
N PRO A 61 35.66 7.11 -12.80
CA PRO A 61 35.36 8.49 -12.42
C PRO A 61 33.84 8.73 -12.36
N ARG A 62 33.37 9.37 -11.28
CA ARG A 62 31.95 9.69 -11.12
C ARG A 62 31.53 10.73 -12.17
N ILE A 63 30.72 10.31 -13.15
CA ILE A 63 30.10 11.24 -14.09
C ILE A 63 28.92 11.93 -13.39
N TYR A 64 29.02 13.24 -13.20
CA TYR A 64 27.92 14.05 -12.68
C TYR A 64 26.99 14.45 -13.82
N VAL A 65 25.72 14.05 -13.72
CA VAL A 65 24.66 14.50 -14.62
C VAL A 65 23.83 15.55 -13.89
N ASN A 66 23.78 16.77 -14.44
CA ASN A 66 22.97 17.85 -13.90
C ASN A 66 21.49 17.61 -14.23
N ARG A 67 20.74 17.11 -13.24
CA ARG A 67 19.32 16.81 -13.35
C ARG A 67 18.49 18.01 -12.88
N PRO A 68 17.52 18.54 -13.65
CA PRO A 68 16.66 19.65 -13.23
C PRO A 68 15.58 19.15 -12.24
N ARG A 69 15.97 18.96 -10.97
CA ARG A 69 15.12 18.36 -9.93
C ARG A 69 13.97 19.28 -9.51
N GLU A 70 14.20 20.58 -9.57
CA GLU A 70 13.26 21.63 -9.22
C GLU A 70 12.10 21.67 -10.22
N GLU A 71 12.42 21.63 -11.51
CA GLU A 71 11.42 21.56 -12.59
C GLU A 71 10.61 20.26 -12.48
N ALA A 72 11.25 19.13 -12.18
CA ALA A 72 10.56 17.87 -11.97
C ALA A 72 9.61 17.90 -10.77
N HIS A 73 9.99 18.60 -9.70
CA HIS A 73 9.09 18.83 -8.56
C HIS A 73 7.87 19.65 -8.99
N GLN A 74 8.09 20.78 -9.66
CA GLN A 74 7.01 21.64 -10.14
C GLN A 74 6.06 20.91 -11.09
N GLN A 75 6.61 20.08 -11.98
CA GLN A 75 5.82 19.24 -12.88
C GLN A 75 5.00 18.21 -12.11
N LEU A 76 5.60 17.51 -11.14
CA LEU A 76 4.89 16.54 -10.29
C LEU A 76 3.72 17.19 -9.55
N VAL A 77 3.94 18.39 -8.99
CA VAL A 77 2.90 19.16 -8.30
C VAL A 77 1.79 19.56 -9.27
N ARG A 78 2.13 20.12 -10.44
CA ARG A 78 1.17 20.51 -11.47
C ARG A 78 0.32 19.33 -11.96
N ASP A 79 0.93 18.16 -12.08
CA ASP A 79 0.26 17.00 -12.65
C ASP A 79 -0.75 16.37 -11.66
N TYR A 80 -0.46 16.40 -10.35
CA TYR A 80 -1.23 15.62 -9.37
C TYR A 80 -1.63 16.37 -8.09
N PHE A 81 -0.84 17.34 -7.62
CA PHE A 81 -0.93 17.87 -6.24
C PHE A 81 -1.31 19.35 -6.12
N CYS A 82 -1.40 20.11 -7.21
CA CYS A 82 -1.98 21.46 -7.16
C CYS A 82 -3.51 21.42 -7.03
N ASP A 83 -4.15 22.57 -6.83
CA ASP A 83 -5.62 22.65 -6.64
C ASP A 83 -6.41 22.22 -7.87
N ASN A 84 -5.88 22.51 -9.06
CA ASN A 84 -6.44 22.07 -10.34
C ASN A 84 -5.43 21.19 -11.10
N PRO A 85 -5.27 19.91 -10.72
CA PRO A 85 -4.25 19.04 -11.27
C PRO A 85 -4.59 18.61 -12.71
N LEU A 86 -3.56 18.40 -13.52
CA LEU A 86 -3.72 17.86 -14.88
C LEU A 86 -4.47 16.52 -14.86
N TYR A 87 -4.20 15.69 -13.85
CA TYR A 87 -4.83 14.39 -13.69
C TYR A 87 -5.87 14.37 -12.57
N ARG A 88 -7.10 14.01 -12.94
CA ARG A 88 -8.21 13.81 -12.00
C ARG A 88 -7.96 12.69 -10.99
N THR A 89 -8.71 12.70 -9.89
CA THR A 89 -8.59 11.78 -8.75
C THR A 89 -8.52 10.29 -9.10
N LYS A 90 -9.26 9.83 -10.14
CA LYS A 90 -9.22 8.44 -10.61
C LYS A 90 -7.83 8.04 -11.12
N LYS A 91 -7.14 8.94 -11.82
CA LYS A 91 -5.76 8.71 -12.29
C LYS A 91 -4.77 8.72 -11.14
N ILE A 92 -4.93 9.63 -10.16
CA ILE A 92 -4.11 9.62 -8.93
C ILE A 92 -4.24 8.27 -8.22
N ARG A 93 -5.46 7.81 -7.96
CA ARG A 93 -5.70 6.51 -7.30
C ARG A 93 -5.06 5.35 -8.05
N ARG A 94 -5.11 5.35 -9.39
CA ARG A 94 -4.44 4.33 -10.19
C ARG A 94 -2.92 4.44 -10.04
N ARG A 95 -2.34 5.64 -10.21
CA ARG A 95 -0.88 5.87 -10.24
C ARG A 95 -0.20 5.70 -8.89
N PHE A 96 -0.85 6.08 -7.79
CA PHE A 96 -0.29 6.02 -6.44
C PHE A 96 -0.84 4.84 -5.62
N ARG A 97 -1.79 4.06 -6.17
CA ARG A 97 -2.53 2.98 -5.47
C ARG A 97 -3.31 3.43 -4.23
N MET A 98 -3.40 4.74 -3.99
CA MET A 98 -4.08 5.33 -2.84
C MET A 98 -4.71 6.68 -3.20
N ARG A 99 -5.57 7.19 -2.32
CA ARG A 99 -6.17 8.52 -2.49
C ARG A 99 -5.13 9.62 -2.21
N ARG A 100 -5.27 10.78 -2.86
CA ARG A 100 -4.37 11.93 -2.66
C ARG A 100 -4.20 12.33 -1.19
N PRO A 101 -5.26 12.46 -0.37
CA PRO A 101 -5.09 12.86 1.03
C PRO A 101 -4.27 11.86 1.86
N LEU A 102 -4.45 10.56 1.61
CA LEU A 102 -3.68 9.52 2.29
C LEU A 102 -2.20 9.59 1.90
N PHE A 103 -1.90 9.79 0.61
CA PHE A 103 -0.53 9.96 0.17
C PHE A 103 0.14 11.19 0.83
N LEU A 104 -0.56 12.32 0.90
CA LEU A 104 -0.04 13.52 1.56
C LEU A 104 0.17 13.33 3.06
N ARG A 105 -0.71 12.59 3.74
CA ARG A 105 -0.53 12.21 5.15
C ARG A 105 0.75 11.41 5.35
N ILE A 106 1.02 10.41 4.50
CA ILE A 106 2.26 9.62 4.55
C ILE A 106 3.48 10.50 4.30
N VAL A 107 3.42 11.40 3.30
CA VAL A 107 4.53 12.32 3.00
C VAL A 107 4.86 13.20 4.21
N ASN A 108 3.85 13.76 4.86
CA ASN A 108 4.05 14.61 6.04
C ASN A 108 4.62 13.82 7.22
N ALA A 109 4.09 12.62 7.49
CA ALA A 109 4.60 11.79 8.57
C ALA A 109 6.06 11.38 8.35
N LEU A 110 6.45 11.08 7.10
CA LEU A 110 7.84 10.77 6.76
C LEU A 110 8.77 11.99 6.84
N ASP A 111 8.25 13.19 6.54
CA ASP A 111 8.99 14.44 6.68
C ASP A 111 9.36 14.71 8.15
N GLU A 112 8.44 14.41 9.08
CA GLU A 112 8.67 14.48 10.52
C GLU A 112 9.58 13.35 11.03
N TRP A 113 9.43 12.14 10.49
CA TRP A 113 10.21 10.95 10.90
C TRP A 113 11.71 11.09 10.63
N SER A 114 12.12 11.66 9.48
CA SER A 114 13.55 11.72 9.13
C SER A 114 13.93 12.95 8.32
N PRO A 115 15.10 13.57 8.63
CA PRO A 115 15.72 14.60 7.78
C PRO A 115 15.95 14.13 6.35
N TYR A 116 15.96 12.81 6.09
CA TYR A 116 16.05 12.28 4.74
C TYR A 116 14.89 12.74 3.87
N PHE A 117 13.66 12.86 4.39
CA PHE A 117 12.50 13.25 3.59
C PHE A 117 12.40 14.76 3.39
N THR A 118 12.99 15.59 4.24
CA THR A 118 13.03 17.05 4.08
C THR A 118 13.72 17.56 2.80
N THR A 119 13.31 18.73 2.32
CA THR A 119 14.01 19.44 1.24
C THR A 119 15.25 20.14 1.79
N ARG A 120 16.45 19.60 1.52
CA ARG A 120 17.72 20.17 2.00
C ARG A 120 18.39 20.97 0.89
N THR A 121 18.97 22.12 1.20
CA THR A 121 19.78 22.90 0.26
C THR A 121 21.22 22.41 0.25
N ASP A 122 21.84 22.34 -0.93
CA ASP A 122 23.26 22.04 -1.05
C ASP A 122 24.14 23.26 -0.71
N ALA A 123 25.46 23.08 -0.68
CA ALA A 123 26.43 24.15 -0.40
C ALA A 123 26.43 25.27 -1.47
N ARG A 124 25.71 25.11 -2.58
CA ARG A 124 25.52 26.10 -3.64
C ARG A 124 24.13 26.75 -3.57
N ASN A 125 23.41 26.58 -2.47
CA ASN A 125 22.02 27.04 -2.27
C ASN A 125 21.02 26.45 -3.26
N ARG A 126 21.31 25.28 -3.83
CA ARG A 126 20.38 24.59 -4.70
C ARG A 126 19.47 23.67 -3.89
N GLU A 127 18.17 23.72 -4.16
CA GLU A 127 17.20 22.86 -3.48
C GLU A 127 17.41 21.38 -3.85
N GLY A 128 17.40 20.54 -2.83
CA GLY A 128 17.46 19.10 -2.96
C GLY A 128 16.12 18.51 -3.43
N LEU A 129 16.07 17.17 -3.45
CA LEU A 129 14.82 16.46 -3.76
C LEU A 129 13.78 16.71 -2.67
N SER A 130 12.56 17.02 -3.09
CA SER A 130 11.42 17.20 -2.18
C SER A 130 10.95 15.87 -1.57
N PRO A 131 10.31 15.90 -0.38
CA PRO A 131 9.65 14.73 0.21
C PRO A 131 8.68 14.06 -0.77
N LEU A 132 7.94 14.87 -1.51
CA LEU A 132 6.97 14.45 -2.52
C LEU A 132 7.62 13.60 -3.63
N GLN A 133 8.78 14.03 -4.14
CA GLN A 133 9.51 13.28 -5.17
C GLN A 133 10.08 11.97 -4.62
N LYS A 134 10.63 11.98 -3.39
CA LYS A 134 11.17 10.78 -2.74
C LYS A 134 10.09 9.72 -2.51
N CYS A 135 8.96 10.13 -1.93
CA CYS A 135 7.82 9.23 -1.69
C CYS A 135 7.20 8.73 -3.01
N THR A 136 7.07 9.58 -4.03
CA THR A 136 6.56 9.17 -5.35
C THR A 136 7.47 8.13 -6.00
N THR A 137 8.79 8.30 -5.86
CA THR A 137 9.80 7.34 -6.35
C THR A 137 9.63 5.97 -5.69
N ALA A 138 9.46 5.92 -4.37
CA ALA A 138 9.23 4.68 -3.65
C ALA A 138 7.91 4.01 -4.05
N ILE A 139 6.81 4.76 -4.05
CA ILE A 139 5.48 4.23 -4.44
C ILE A 139 5.46 3.71 -5.87
N ARG A 140 6.15 4.35 -6.82
CA ARG A 140 6.20 3.83 -8.20
C ARG A 140 6.97 2.51 -8.31
N GLN A 141 8.02 2.33 -7.50
CA GLN A 141 8.73 1.05 -7.42
C GLN A 141 7.81 -0.03 -6.82
N LEU A 142 7.17 0.24 -5.69
CA LEU A 142 6.26 -0.72 -5.03
C LEU A 142 5.02 -1.06 -5.86
N ALA A 143 4.39 -0.07 -6.48
CA ALA A 143 3.10 -0.24 -7.16
C ALA A 143 3.18 -0.91 -8.54
N TYR A 144 4.35 -0.92 -9.16
CA TYR A 144 4.55 -1.33 -10.56
C TYR A 144 5.81 -2.16 -10.81
N GLY A 145 6.68 -2.36 -9.81
CA GLY A 145 8.00 -2.94 -10.04
C GLY A 145 8.87 -2.09 -10.97
N THR A 146 8.69 -0.77 -10.94
CA THR A 146 9.40 0.14 -11.85
C THR A 146 10.91 0.07 -11.59
N PRO A 147 11.76 -0.18 -12.61
CA PRO A 147 13.19 -0.23 -12.39
C PRO A 147 13.73 1.16 -12.00
N ALA A 148 14.65 1.19 -11.04
CA ALA A 148 15.09 2.43 -10.38
C ALA A 148 15.75 3.45 -11.32
N ASP A 149 16.33 3.02 -12.43
CA ASP A 149 16.94 3.87 -13.46
C ASP A 149 15.91 4.61 -14.32
N SER A 150 14.76 3.98 -14.62
CA SER A 150 13.69 4.60 -15.42
C SER A 150 13.04 5.82 -14.76
N LEU A 151 13.14 5.95 -13.43
CA LEU A 151 12.58 7.08 -12.68
C LEU A 151 13.32 8.39 -12.94
N ASP A 152 14.51 8.33 -13.53
CA ASP A 152 15.27 9.51 -13.97
C ASP A 152 14.53 10.27 -15.08
N GLU A 153 13.75 9.60 -15.92
CA GLU A 153 13.07 10.25 -17.05
C GLU A 153 12.06 11.31 -16.60
N TYR A 154 11.22 10.97 -15.61
CA TYR A 154 10.13 11.83 -15.13
C TYR A 154 10.47 12.56 -13.83
N LEU A 155 11.06 11.88 -12.84
CA LEU A 155 11.31 12.47 -11.51
C LEU A 155 12.70 13.09 -11.39
N LYS A 156 13.58 12.89 -12.37
CA LYS A 156 14.96 13.41 -12.40
C LYS A 156 15.77 12.94 -11.17
N ILE A 157 15.58 11.67 -10.81
CA ILE A 157 16.26 10.98 -9.71
C ILE A 157 17.15 9.88 -10.27
N GLY A 158 18.41 9.85 -9.82
CA GLY A 158 19.34 8.80 -10.24
C GLY A 158 19.05 7.46 -9.56
N GLN A 159 19.39 6.37 -10.24
CA GLN A 159 19.11 4.99 -9.82
C GLN A 159 19.44 4.71 -8.34
N THR A 160 20.64 5.07 -7.88
CA THR A 160 21.06 4.81 -6.49
C THR A 160 20.16 5.54 -5.49
N THR A 161 19.85 6.81 -5.77
CA THR A 161 18.96 7.62 -4.93
C THR A 161 17.53 7.10 -4.97
N ALA A 162 17.07 6.52 -6.09
CA ALA A 162 15.77 5.91 -6.16
C ALA A 162 15.66 4.64 -5.29
N VAL A 163 16.71 3.81 -5.24
CA VAL A 163 16.80 2.67 -4.32
C VAL A 163 16.84 3.15 -2.87
N ASP A 164 17.61 4.19 -2.57
CA ASP A 164 17.66 4.77 -1.22
C ASP A 164 16.30 5.33 -0.79
N CYS A 165 15.56 5.98 -1.71
CA CYS A 165 14.20 6.45 -1.44
C CYS A 165 13.29 5.29 -1.06
N LEU A 166 13.38 4.16 -1.76
CA LEU A 166 12.57 2.98 -1.47
C LEU A 166 12.91 2.40 -0.10
N LYS A 167 14.19 2.23 0.23
CA LYS A 167 14.64 1.75 1.55
C LYS A 167 14.12 2.61 2.70
N ASN A 168 14.39 3.91 2.65
CA ASN A 168 13.98 4.84 3.71
C ASN A 168 12.46 4.99 3.79
N PHE A 169 11.76 4.87 2.66
CA PHE A 169 10.30 4.93 2.64
C PHE A 169 9.69 3.72 3.34
N VAL A 170 10.14 2.50 3.02
CA VAL A 170 9.63 1.27 3.65
C VAL A 170 9.92 1.31 5.15
N GLN A 171 11.15 1.62 5.55
CA GLN A 171 11.50 1.71 6.96
C GLN A 171 10.65 2.77 7.69
N GLY A 172 10.54 3.97 7.13
CA GLY A 172 9.77 5.03 7.78
C GLY A 172 8.28 4.73 7.85
N VAL A 173 7.71 4.06 6.84
CA VAL A 173 6.30 3.63 6.88
C VAL A 173 6.08 2.59 7.96
N ILE A 174 6.96 1.59 8.08
CA ILE A 174 6.91 0.60 9.17
C ILE A 174 7.01 1.34 10.50
N ASP A 175 8.10 2.05 10.77
CA ASP A 175 8.32 2.73 12.06
C ASP A 175 7.18 3.67 12.47
N THR A 176 6.54 4.33 11.49
CA THR A 176 5.45 5.29 11.75
C THR A 176 4.11 4.60 12.01
N TYR A 177 3.82 3.51 11.30
CA TYR A 177 2.47 2.94 11.23
C TYR A 177 2.37 1.53 11.80
N ASP A 178 3.49 0.91 12.20
CA ASP A 178 3.55 -0.46 12.69
C ASP A 178 2.62 -0.70 13.87
N ALA A 179 2.73 0.13 14.90
CA ALA A 179 1.93 0.03 16.11
C ALA A 179 0.41 0.18 15.88
N GLU A 180 -0.01 0.85 14.80
CA GLU A 180 -1.43 1.09 14.50
C GLU A 180 -1.99 0.09 13.49
N TYR A 181 -1.23 -0.25 12.44
CA TYR A 181 -1.73 -0.95 11.25
C TYR A 181 -1.05 -2.31 10.95
N LEU A 182 0.08 -2.63 11.57
CA LEU A 182 0.77 -3.93 11.42
C LEU A 182 0.63 -4.79 12.68
N ARG A 183 -0.21 -4.39 13.64
CA ARG A 183 -0.62 -5.22 14.77
C ARG A 183 -1.81 -6.10 14.40
N SER A 184 -1.98 -7.21 15.11
CA SER A 184 -3.22 -7.98 15.07
C SER A 184 -4.41 -7.10 15.47
N PRO A 185 -5.58 -7.22 14.80
CA PRO A 185 -6.79 -6.49 15.08
C PRO A 185 -7.25 -6.81 16.49
N ASN A 186 -7.65 -5.76 17.20
CA ASN A 186 -8.26 -5.89 18.50
C ASN A 186 -9.78 -6.06 18.34
N THR A 187 -10.49 -6.28 19.44
CA THR A 187 -11.95 -6.45 19.39
C THR A 187 -12.67 -5.28 18.73
N GLU A 188 -12.20 -4.05 18.90
CA GLU A 188 -12.79 -2.85 18.27
C GLU A 188 -12.61 -2.84 16.74
N ASP A 189 -11.44 -3.26 16.25
CA ASP A 189 -11.18 -3.38 14.81
C ASP A 189 -12.08 -4.45 14.20
N ILE A 190 -12.23 -5.59 14.88
CA ILE A 190 -13.10 -6.70 14.48
C ILE A 190 -14.55 -6.23 14.39
N GLU A 191 -15.06 -5.56 15.43
CA GLU A 191 -16.43 -5.02 15.46
C GLU A 191 -16.65 -3.98 14.34
N CYS A 192 -15.67 -3.10 14.12
CA CYS A 192 -15.71 -2.11 13.04
C CYS A 192 -15.76 -2.80 11.66
N LEU A 193 -14.93 -3.81 11.43
CA LEU A 193 -14.91 -4.59 10.19
C LEU A 193 -16.25 -5.32 9.96
N LEU A 194 -16.82 -5.93 11.00
CA LEU A 194 -18.14 -6.59 10.93
C LEU A 194 -19.24 -5.60 10.59
N CYS A 195 -19.25 -4.42 11.21
CA CYS A 195 -20.24 -3.37 10.92
C CYS A 195 -20.13 -2.86 9.48
N ILE A 196 -18.91 -2.70 8.96
CA ILE A 196 -18.67 -2.37 7.54
C ILE A 196 -19.16 -3.50 6.62
N GLY A 197 -18.94 -4.76 7.00
CA GLY A 197 -19.42 -5.95 6.28
C GLY A 197 -20.94 -6.00 6.20
N GLU A 198 -21.61 -5.83 7.34
CA GLU A 198 -23.07 -5.81 7.45
C GLU A 198 -23.68 -4.68 6.61
N GLY A 199 -23.12 -3.46 6.70
CA GLY A 199 -23.55 -2.32 5.89
C GLY A 199 -23.37 -2.52 4.37
N ARG A 200 -22.56 -3.51 3.96
CA ARG A 200 -22.37 -3.92 2.56
C ARG A 200 -23.16 -5.17 2.18
N GLY A 201 -23.94 -5.75 3.09
CA GLY A 201 -24.75 -6.96 2.86
C GLY A 201 -24.02 -8.28 3.16
N PHE A 202 -22.93 -8.22 3.93
CA PHE A 202 -22.11 -9.37 4.31
C PHE A 202 -22.01 -9.53 5.84
N PRO A 203 -23.12 -9.91 6.51
CA PRO A 203 -23.13 -10.06 7.96
C PRO A 203 -22.23 -11.21 8.40
N GLY A 204 -21.42 -10.99 9.45
CA GLY A 204 -20.52 -12.00 10.01
C GLY A 204 -19.21 -12.21 9.25
N MET A 205 -18.94 -11.46 8.17
CA MET A 205 -17.69 -11.61 7.42
C MET A 205 -16.54 -10.80 8.01
N LEU A 206 -15.50 -11.50 8.45
CA LEU A 206 -14.18 -10.96 8.77
C LEU A 206 -13.21 -11.43 7.67
N GLY A 207 -12.73 -10.54 6.81
CA GLY A 207 -11.74 -10.89 5.77
C GLY A 207 -12.23 -10.85 4.32
N SER A 208 -11.37 -11.33 3.41
CA SER A 208 -11.38 -10.94 2.00
C SER A 208 -12.55 -11.50 1.18
N LEU A 209 -13.04 -10.67 0.26
CA LEU A 209 -13.97 -10.98 -0.83
C LEU A 209 -13.40 -11.92 -1.91
N ASP A 210 -12.27 -12.58 -1.66
CA ASP A 210 -11.67 -13.44 -2.68
C ASP A 210 -12.52 -14.71 -2.85
N CYS A 211 -13.43 -14.63 -3.82
CA CYS A 211 -14.29 -15.67 -4.37
C CYS A 211 -13.58 -16.95 -4.82
N MET A 212 -12.31 -17.17 -4.47
CA MET A 212 -11.52 -18.30 -4.95
C MET A 212 -11.65 -19.57 -4.12
N HIS A 213 -12.08 -19.53 -2.85
CA HIS A 213 -12.05 -20.70 -1.97
C HIS A 213 -13.39 -21.14 -1.34
N TRP A 214 -14.50 -20.48 -1.68
CA TRP A 214 -15.81 -20.76 -1.12
C TRP A 214 -16.79 -21.12 -2.23
N ARG A 215 -17.18 -22.39 -2.30
CA ARG A 215 -18.33 -22.83 -3.10
C ARG A 215 -19.59 -22.38 -2.38
N TRP A 216 -20.09 -21.22 -2.74
CA TRP A 216 -21.45 -20.83 -2.40
C TRP A 216 -22.45 -21.81 -3.05
N GLU A 217 -23.33 -22.39 -2.25
CA GLU A 217 -24.41 -23.27 -2.73
C GLU A 217 -25.38 -22.55 -3.72
N LYS A 218 -25.33 -21.20 -3.78
CA LYS A 218 -26.21 -20.35 -4.61
C LYS A 218 -25.49 -19.30 -5.47
N CYS A 219 -24.20 -19.44 -5.77
CA CYS A 219 -23.55 -18.51 -6.70
C CYS A 219 -24.09 -18.76 -8.13
N PRO A 220 -24.67 -17.74 -8.80
CA PRO A 220 -25.12 -17.91 -10.18
C PRO A 220 -23.91 -18.12 -11.08
N THR A 221 -23.77 -19.34 -11.60
CA THR A 221 -22.84 -19.66 -12.67
C THR A 221 -23.26 -18.92 -13.94
N ALA A 222 -22.31 -18.21 -14.56
CA ALA A 222 -22.46 -17.65 -15.89
C ALA A 222 -22.39 -18.73 -16.97
#